data_AF-A0A8S9U4M1-F1
#
_entry.id   AF-A0A8S9U4M1-F1
#
_cell.length_a   1.000
_cell.length_b   1.000
_cell.length_c   1.000
_cell.angle_alpha   90.00
_cell.angle_beta   90.00
_cell.angle_gamma   90.00
#
_symmetry.space_group_name_H-M   'P 1'
#
loop_
_entity.id
_entity.type
_entity.pdbx_description
1 polymer ?
#
loop_
_entity_poly.entity_id
_entity_poly.type
_entity_poly.pdbx_seq_one_letter_code
_entity_poly.pdbx_strand_id
1 'polypeptide(L)'
;MKNEGDSSSLAANRTMVAHMRTLLWKNYTLNRRHLLATVFEIALPCIFVLLLGALKHLVDDVDVPAGWSDTTNSENDDTVGTTYNLYDPTGFSLSVVPTELPKWTQQSVADGMKLNELSTSSYKICTTGVAMYGHVDRNASSESSVPTECDGRVVPYKIAVVPDNTFSREYFMQTMELWYPRVSILNQSNSLQFASLSESVAFFDSEEALEAYVKGKTYGSSLDNPKIYGGIVFDKHPSSDEIGSFSSIEYTLRLNSTETNSGALGLILLRTATLPLYEWIATADQ
;
A
#
# COMPACT_ATOMS: atom_id res chain seq x y z
N MET A 1 69.79 17.39 21.75
CA MET A 1 68.91 16.51 22.54
C MET A 1 67.90 15.90 21.57
N LYS A 2 68.13 14.66 21.11
CA LYS A 2 67.30 14.01 20.09
C LYS A 2 67.08 12.54 20.46
N ASN A 3 65.80 12.15 20.48
CA ASN A 3 65.26 10.79 20.38
C ASN A 3 65.44 9.80 21.55
N GLU A 4 65.01 10.15 22.75
CA GLU A 4 64.66 9.14 23.78
C GLU A 4 63.16 8.78 23.80
N GLY A 5 62.27 9.67 23.33
CA GLY A 5 60.83 9.40 23.27
C GLY A 5 60.42 8.40 22.18
N ASP A 6 61.07 8.44 21.02
CA ASP A 6 60.70 7.67 19.82
C ASP A 6 61.11 6.19 19.90
N SER A 7 62.19 5.89 20.64
CA SER A 7 62.64 4.52 20.89
C SER A 7 61.75 3.78 21.89
N SER A 8 61.18 4.49 22.88
CA SER A 8 60.28 3.93 23.88
C SER A 8 58.91 3.54 23.30
N SER A 9 58.35 4.35 22.39
CA SER A 9 57.07 4.07 21.71
C SER A 9 57.19 2.91 20.71
N LEU A 10 58.29 2.83 19.97
CA LEU A 10 58.61 1.71 19.08
C LEU A 10 58.82 0.40 19.85
N ALA A 11 59.47 0.44 21.01
CA ALA A 11 59.63 -0.73 21.88
C ALA A 11 58.29 -1.20 22.45
N ALA A 12 57.45 -0.28 22.94
CA ALA A 12 56.10 -0.58 23.43
C ALA A 12 55.22 -1.21 22.32
N ASN A 13 55.24 -0.66 21.10
CA ASN A 13 54.52 -1.22 19.96
C ASN A 13 55.01 -2.62 19.57
N ARG A 14 56.32 -2.89 19.62
CA ARG A 14 56.86 -4.24 19.38
C ARG A 14 56.38 -5.24 20.42
N THR A 15 56.32 -4.84 21.70
CA THR A 15 55.80 -5.71 22.76
C THR A 15 54.29 -5.94 22.63
N MET A 16 53.52 -4.93 22.22
CA MET A 16 52.08 -5.04 21.97
C MET A 16 51.77 -5.96 20.78
N VAL A 17 52.51 -5.85 19.68
CA VAL A 17 52.37 -6.72 18.51
C VAL A 17 52.77 -8.16 18.86
N ALA A 18 53.85 -8.36 19.62
CA ALA A 18 54.23 -9.67 20.11
C ALA A 18 53.14 -10.27 21.00
N HIS A 19 52.58 -9.48 21.93
CA HIS A 19 51.50 -9.93 22.80
C HIS A 19 50.21 -10.25 22.01
N MET A 20 49.81 -9.41 21.07
CA MET A 20 48.67 -9.64 20.18
C MET A 20 48.85 -10.91 19.35
N ARG A 21 50.07 -11.16 18.82
CA ARG A 21 50.39 -12.42 18.13
C ARG A 21 50.26 -13.62 19.03
N THR A 22 50.71 -13.54 20.28
CA THR A 22 50.56 -14.65 21.24
C THR A 22 49.09 -14.91 21.59
N LEU A 23 48.28 -13.86 21.73
CA LEU A 23 46.84 -13.98 22.00
C LEU A 23 46.09 -14.58 20.80
N LEU A 24 46.41 -14.13 19.58
CA LEU A 24 45.85 -14.69 18.35
C LEU A 24 46.29 -16.14 18.13
N TRP A 25 47.55 -16.48 18.39
CA TRP A 25 48.04 -17.85 18.31
C TRP A 25 47.36 -18.75 19.33
N LYS A 26 47.16 -18.25 20.56
CA LYS A 26 46.43 -18.96 21.61
C LYS A 26 44.97 -19.20 21.20
N ASN A 27 44.27 -18.17 20.74
CA ASN A 27 42.89 -18.30 20.23
C ASN A 27 42.80 -19.24 19.03
N TYR A 28 43.74 -19.15 18.09
CA TYR A 28 43.83 -20.06 16.95
C TYR A 28 44.02 -21.51 17.37
N THR A 29 44.91 -21.77 18.34
CA THR A 29 45.16 -23.12 18.86
C THR A 29 43.93 -23.66 19.59
N LEU A 30 43.17 -22.80 20.26
CA LEU A 30 41.93 -23.13 20.98
C LEU A 30 40.79 -23.48 19.98
N ASN A 31 40.59 -22.68 18.94
CA ASN A 31 39.65 -22.98 17.85
C ASN A 31 40.01 -24.25 17.07
N ARG A 32 41.31 -24.52 16.88
CA ARG A 32 41.78 -25.75 16.22
C ARG A 32 41.51 -27.02 17.05
N ARG A 33 41.31 -26.91 18.36
CA ARG A 33 40.97 -28.05 19.24
C ARG A 33 39.46 -28.28 19.33
N HIS A 34 38.66 -27.23 19.24
CA HIS A 34 37.20 -27.31 19.17
C HIS A 34 36.71 -27.26 17.72
N LEU A 35 37.18 -28.21 16.89
CA LEU A 35 36.81 -28.29 15.47
C LEU A 35 35.30 -28.39 15.27
N LEU A 36 34.61 -29.12 16.14
CA LEU A 36 33.15 -29.23 16.09
C LEU A 36 32.46 -27.87 16.28
N ALA A 37 32.91 -27.05 17.24
CA ALA A 37 32.33 -25.73 17.49
C ALA A 37 32.56 -24.79 16.30
N THR A 38 33.78 -24.75 15.76
CA THR A 38 34.13 -23.93 14.59
C THR A 38 33.36 -24.36 13.33
N VAL A 39 33.16 -25.67 13.14
CA VAL A 39 32.35 -26.19 12.02
C VAL A 39 30.90 -25.79 12.20
N PHE A 40 30.32 -25.89 13.39
CA PHE A 40 28.96 -25.43 13.66
C PHE A 40 28.80 -23.91 13.51
N GLU A 41 29.77 -23.12 13.93
CA GLU A 41 29.76 -21.65 13.81
C GLU A 41 29.69 -21.18 12.35
N ILE A 42 30.27 -21.94 11.42
CA ILE A 42 30.21 -21.66 9.98
C ILE A 42 29.01 -22.36 9.33
N ALA A 43 28.76 -23.62 9.67
CA ALA A 43 27.72 -24.42 9.03
C ALA A 43 26.31 -23.93 9.39
N LEU A 44 26.07 -23.47 10.62
CA LEU A 44 24.75 -23.05 11.08
C LEU A 44 24.22 -21.81 10.35
N PRO A 45 24.97 -20.70 10.18
CA PRO A 45 24.51 -19.59 9.34
C PRO A 45 24.37 -19.99 7.86
N CYS A 46 25.24 -20.84 7.32
CA CYS A 46 25.11 -21.34 5.94
C CYS A 46 23.84 -22.18 5.74
N ILE A 47 23.52 -23.08 6.67
CA ILE A 47 22.29 -23.89 6.65
C ILE A 47 21.07 -22.98 6.78
N PHE A 48 21.13 -21.94 7.61
CA PHE A 48 20.03 -21.00 7.76
C PHE A 48 19.75 -20.20 6.48
N VAL A 49 20.80 -19.75 5.79
CA VAL A 49 20.67 -19.09 4.47
C VAL A 49 20.10 -20.05 3.42
N LEU A 50 20.55 -21.31 3.41
CA LEU A 50 20.00 -22.33 2.49
C LEU A 50 18.53 -22.64 2.80
N LEU A 51 18.15 -22.72 4.07
CA LEU A 51 16.76 -22.89 4.51
C LEU A 51 15.88 -21.72 4.07
N LEU A 52 16.33 -20.48 4.27
CA LEU A 52 15.62 -19.30 3.80
C LEU A 52 15.51 -19.26 2.26
N GLY A 53 16.55 -19.68 1.55
CA GLY A 53 16.51 -19.83 0.09
C GLY A 53 15.51 -20.90 -0.37
N ALA A 54 15.48 -22.04 0.30
CA ALA A 54 14.51 -23.11 0.01
C ALA A 54 13.06 -22.67 0.34
N LEU A 55 12.86 -21.96 1.45
CA LEU A 55 11.56 -21.37 1.80
C LEU A 55 11.12 -20.33 0.77
N LYS A 56 12.05 -19.54 0.22
CA LYS A 56 11.73 -18.58 -0.84
C LYS A 56 11.25 -19.25 -2.13
N HIS A 57 11.70 -20.46 -2.43
CA HIS A 57 11.21 -21.24 -3.58
C HIS A 57 9.83 -21.88 -3.37
N LEU A 58 9.28 -21.82 -2.15
CA LEU A 58 7.91 -22.25 -1.85
C LEU A 58 6.90 -21.11 -1.94
N VAL A 59 7.37 -19.87 -2.20
CA VAL A 59 6.53 -18.69 -2.42
C VAL A 59 6.67 -18.35 -3.90
N ASP A 60 5.59 -18.49 -4.64
CA ASP A 60 5.55 -18.10 -6.05
C ASP A 60 5.62 -16.57 -6.15
N ASP A 61 6.52 -16.08 -7.00
CA ASP A 61 6.65 -14.65 -7.29
C ASP A 61 5.63 -14.31 -8.38
N VAL A 62 4.62 -13.51 -8.04
CA VAL A 62 3.56 -13.11 -8.98
C VAL A 62 3.93 -11.75 -9.57
N ASP A 63 4.12 -11.70 -10.88
CA ASP A 63 4.38 -10.43 -11.58
C ASP A 63 3.07 -9.65 -11.69
N VAL A 64 2.99 -8.48 -11.06
CA VAL A 64 1.80 -7.62 -11.07
C VAL A 64 2.03 -6.45 -12.02
N PRO A 65 1.37 -6.42 -13.19
CA PRO A 65 1.53 -5.33 -14.15
C PRO A 65 1.02 -3.99 -13.59
N ALA A 66 1.47 -2.88 -14.20
CA ALA A 66 1.02 -1.54 -13.78
C ALA A 66 -0.51 -1.40 -13.86
N GLY A 67 -1.13 -0.94 -12.76
CA GLY A 67 -2.58 -0.80 -12.62
C GLY A 67 -3.04 -1.19 -11.22
N TRP A 68 -4.35 -1.34 -11.05
CA TRP A 68 -4.98 -1.91 -9.86
C TRP A 68 -5.11 -3.43 -10.02
N SER A 69 -4.92 -4.21 -8.95
CA SER A 69 -4.95 -5.67 -9.00
C SER A 69 -5.83 -6.25 -7.89
N ASP A 70 -6.34 -7.46 -8.08
CA ASP A 70 -7.09 -8.20 -7.07
C ASP A 70 -6.52 -9.61 -6.84
N THR A 71 -7.20 -10.42 -6.02
CA THR A 71 -6.72 -11.75 -5.59
C THR A 71 -6.99 -12.86 -6.59
N THR A 72 -7.55 -12.55 -7.75
CA THR A 72 -7.76 -13.56 -8.79
C THR A 72 -6.52 -13.63 -9.66
N ASN A 73 -6.09 -14.83 -10.02
CA ASN A 73 -5.05 -15.01 -11.03
C ASN A 73 -5.53 -14.51 -12.40
N SER A 74 -4.60 -14.11 -13.26
CA SER A 74 -4.91 -13.89 -14.66
C SER A 74 -5.54 -15.15 -15.25
N GLU A 75 -6.55 -15.00 -16.12
CA GLU A 75 -7.30 -16.13 -16.71
C GLU A 75 -6.41 -17.17 -17.42
N ASN A 76 -5.16 -16.81 -17.74
CA ASN A 76 -4.25 -17.63 -18.54
C ASN A 76 -2.89 -17.92 -17.87
N ASP A 77 -2.59 -17.34 -16.70
CA ASP A 77 -1.27 -17.50 -16.06
C ASP A 77 -1.32 -17.26 -14.55
N ASP A 78 -1.04 -18.30 -13.76
CA ASP A 78 -0.98 -18.25 -12.29
C ASP A 78 0.27 -17.51 -11.77
N THR A 79 1.23 -17.17 -12.65
CA THR A 79 2.43 -16.39 -12.30
C THR A 79 2.28 -14.90 -12.58
N VAL A 80 1.13 -14.48 -13.13
CA VAL A 80 0.83 -13.08 -13.47
C VAL A 80 -0.44 -12.63 -12.75
N GLY A 81 -0.33 -11.56 -11.96
CA GLY A 81 -1.45 -10.95 -11.26
C GLY A 81 -2.39 -10.21 -12.23
N THR A 82 -3.62 -9.97 -11.80
CA THR A 82 -4.54 -9.13 -12.57
C THR A 82 -4.08 -7.68 -12.59
N THR A 83 -4.42 -6.97 -13.68
CA THR A 83 -4.32 -5.51 -13.75
C THR A 83 -5.58 -4.95 -14.35
N TYR A 84 -6.08 -3.87 -13.77
CA TYR A 84 -7.23 -3.13 -14.21
C TYR A 84 -7.09 -1.64 -13.89
N ASN A 85 -7.80 -0.77 -14.59
CA ASN A 85 -7.84 0.66 -14.26
C ASN A 85 -8.97 0.95 -13.25
N LEU A 86 -8.99 2.14 -12.63
CA LEU A 86 -10.01 2.49 -11.60
C LEU A 86 -11.46 2.38 -12.11
N TYR A 87 -11.64 2.51 -13.43
CA TYR A 87 -12.91 2.43 -14.14
C TYR A 87 -13.03 1.16 -14.96
N ASP A 88 -12.27 0.12 -14.63
CA ASP A 88 -12.34 -1.12 -15.38
C ASP A 88 -13.78 -1.65 -15.29
N PRO A 89 -14.41 -1.85 -16.46
CA PRO A 89 -15.79 -2.27 -16.49
C PRO A 89 -15.97 -3.64 -15.81
N THR A 90 -15.05 -4.59 -15.92
CA THR A 90 -15.24 -6.05 -15.70
C THR A 90 -15.87 -6.57 -14.38
N GLY A 91 -16.34 -5.72 -13.45
CA GLY A 91 -17.03 -6.12 -12.22
C GLY A 91 -18.44 -6.73 -12.40
N PHE A 92 -19.34 -6.10 -13.16
CA PHE A 92 -20.75 -6.58 -13.27
C PHE A 92 -21.40 -6.25 -14.62
N SER A 93 -21.84 -7.29 -15.34
CA SER A 93 -22.70 -7.14 -16.52
C SER A 93 -24.17 -7.04 -16.09
N LEU A 94 -24.79 -5.86 -16.20
CA LEU A 94 -26.25 -5.74 -16.14
C LEU A 94 -26.82 -6.14 -17.50
N SER A 95 -27.67 -7.17 -17.56
CA SER A 95 -28.35 -7.57 -18.81
C SER A 95 -29.21 -6.46 -19.45
N VAL A 96 -29.49 -5.38 -18.70
CA VAL A 96 -30.27 -4.22 -19.12
C VAL A 96 -29.39 -2.98 -19.40
N VAL A 97 -28.12 -2.98 -19.00
CA VAL A 97 -27.20 -1.84 -19.19
C VAL A 97 -25.84 -2.35 -19.69
N PRO A 98 -25.43 -2.04 -20.94
CA PRO A 98 -24.22 -2.59 -21.56
C PRO A 98 -22.91 -1.96 -21.03
N THR A 99 -22.92 -1.36 -19.85
CA THR A 99 -21.76 -0.73 -19.23
C THR A 99 -21.58 -1.29 -17.85
N GLU A 100 -20.35 -1.65 -17.56
CA GLU A 100 -20.04 -2.30 -16.32
C GLU A 100 -19.41 -1.32 -15.31
N LEU A 101 -19.48 -1.69 -14.03
CA LEU A 101 -19.26 -0.79 -12.90
C LEU A 101 -17.92 -1.08 -12.21
N PRO A 102 -17.34 -0.09 -11.50
CA PRO A 102 -16.01 -0.24 -10.95
C PRO A 102 -15.95 -1.38 -9.94
N LYS A 103 -14.98 -2.26 -10.13
CA LYS A 103 -14.78 -3.48 -9.34
C LYS A 103 -14.75 -3.27 -7.82
N TRP A 104 -14.20 -2.14 -7.36
CA TRP A 104 -14.01 -1.83 -5.93
C TRP A 104 -15.28 -1.42 -5.15
N THR A 105 -16.25 -0.72 -5.76
CA THR A 105 -17.52 -0.41 -5.08
C THR A 105 -18.34 -1.67 -4.89
N GLN A 106 -18.26 -2.59 -5.85
CA GLN A 106 -18.85 -3.92 -5.74
C GLN A 106 -18.14 -4.77 -4.69
N GLN A 107 -16.81 -4.75 -4.64
CA GLN A 107 -16.06 -5.46 -3.61
C GLN A 107 -16.48 -4.99 -2.20
N SER A 108 -16.75 -3.69 -2.03
CA SER A 108 -17.25 -3.14 -0.77
C SER A 108 -18.58 -3.80 -0.34
N VAL A 109 -19.48 -4.03 -1.29
CA VAL A 109 -20.77 -4.70 -1.05
C VAL A 109 -20.61 -6.20 -0.87
N ALA A 110 -19.77 -6.85 -1.67
CA ALA A 110 -19.49 -8.28 -1.61
C ALA A 110 -18.89 -8.68 -0.25
N ASP A 111 -18.01 -7.84 0.30
CA ASP A 111 -17.45 -8.02 1.64
C ASP A 111 -18.38 -7.54 2.77
N GLY A 112 -19.60 -7.13 2.44
CA GLY A 112 -20.56 -6.62 3.40
C GLY A 112 -20.94 -7.70 4.43
N MET A 113 -20.98 -7.31 5.70
CA MET A 113 -21.32 -8.22 6.79
C MET A 113 -22.82 -8.17 7.08
N LYS A 114 -23.41 -9.31 7.43
CA LYS A 114 -24.81 -9.44 7.91
C LYS A 114 -25.85 -8.81 6.98
N LEU A 115 -25.56 -8.76 5.67
CA LEU A 115 -26.49 -8.23 4.67
C LEU A 115 -27.78 -9.06 4.56
N ASN A 116 -27.71 -10.35 4.90
CA ASN A 116 -28.86 -11.26 4.96
C ASN A 116 -29.83 -10.97 6.12
N GLU A 117 -29.42 -10.19 7.12
CA GLU A 117 -30.29 -9.75 8.23
C GLU A 117 -31.13 -8.52 7.85
N LEU A 118 -30.83 -7.86 6.71
CA LEU A 118 -31.59 -6.72 6.23
C LEU A 118 -32.93 -7.15 5.64
N SER A 119 -33.93 -6.27 5.75
CA SER A 119 -35.17 -6.42 4.98
C SER A 119 -34.87 -6.40 3.48
N THR A 120 -35.72 -7.01 2.65
CA THR A 120 -35.55 -7.00 1.19
C THR A 120 -35.41 -5.58 0.62
N SER A 121 -36.15 -4.60 1.17
CA SER A 121 -36.05 -3.20 0.76
C SER A 121 -34.73 -2.56 1.19
N SER A 122 -34.32 -2.74 2.45
CA SER A 122 -33.07 -2.17 2.98
C SER A 122 -31.84 -2.75 2.31
N TYR A 123 -31.86 -4.08 2.06
CA TYR A 123 -30.82 -4.75 1.29
C TYR A 123 -30.69 -4.13 -0.11
N LYS A 124 -31.81 -3.91 -0.80
CA LYS A 124 -31.79 -3.32 -2.14
C LYS A 124 -31.28 -1.88 -2.12
N ILE A 125 -31.74 -1.04 -1.19
CA ILE A 125 -31.29 0.36 -1.08
C ILE A 125 -29.79 0.40 -0.80
N CYS A 126 -29.31 -0.38 0.17
CA CYS A 126 -27.90 -0.43 0.53
C CYS A 126 -27.03 -0.90 -0.65
N THR A 127 -27.34 -2.06 -1.21
CA THR A 127 -26.51 -2.66 -2.26
C THR A 127 -26.54 -1.85 -3.56
N THR A 128 -27.71 -1.34 -3.96
CA THR A 128 -27.83 -0.51 -5.18
C THR A 128 -27.18 0.86 -4.97
N GLY A 129 -27.35 1.48 -3.81
CA GLY A 129 -26.72 2.77 -3.50
C GLY A 129 -25.20 2.73 -3.64
N VAL A 130 -24.56 1.75 -3.01
CA VAL A 130 -23.09 1.64 -3.04
C VAL A 130 -22.60 1.11 -4.39
N ALA A 131 -23.13 -0.02 -4.88
CA ALA A 131 -22.58 -0.68 -6.07
C ALA A 131 -22.95 0.02 -7.38
N MET A 132 -24.16 0.57 -7.49
CA MET A 132 -24.70 1.12 -8.75
C MET A 132 -24.63 2.65 -8.82
N TYR A 133 -24.85 3.34 -7.69
CA TYR A 133 -24.85 4.80 -7.62
C TYR A 133 -23.57 5.38 -7.00
N GLY A 134 -22.61 4.51 -6.65
CA GLY A 134 -21.31 4.94 -6.14
C GLY A 134 -21.42 5.75 -4.86
N HIS A 135 -22.44 5.52 -4.03
CA HIS A 135 -22.61 6.21 -2.75
C HIS A 135 -21.58 5.67 -1.74
N VAL A 136 -20.41 6.30 -1.72
CA VAL A 136 -19.26 5.86 -0.91
C VAL A 136 -18.79 6.91 0.07
N ASP A 137 -19.30 8.14 0.01
CA ASP A 137 -18.85 9.23 0.87
C ASP A 137 -19.19 8.93 2.34
N ARG A 138 -18.26 9.28 3.24
CA ARG A 138 -18.40 9.12 4.68
C ARG A 138 -19.21 10.26 5.30
N ASN A 139 -19.26 11.42 4.64
CA ASN A 139 -20.00 12.57 5.15
C ASN A 139 -21.49 12.36 4.93
N ALA A 140 -22.24 12.13 6.01
CA ALA A 140 -23.70 11.92 5.96
C ALA A 140 -24.50 13.11 5.38
N SER A 141 -23.90 14.30 5.27
CA SER A 141 -24.53 15.46 4.62
C SER A 141 -24.33 15.48 3.10
N SER A 142 -23.50 14.60 2.56
CA SER A 142 -23.23 14.47 1.13
C SER A 142 -24.37 13.72 0.44
N GLU A 143 -24.75 14.16 -0.76
CA GLU A 143 -25.70 13.43 -1.62
C GLU A 143 -25.14 12.05 -2.03
N SER A 144 -23.80 11.92 -2.02
CA SER A 144 -23.07 10.69 -2.32
C SER A 144 -22.77 9.84 -1.07
N SER A 145 -23.39 10.15 0.06
CA SER A 145 -23.15 9.46 1.33
C SER A 145 -23.61 8.01 1.28
N VAL A 146 -22.84 7.14 1.94
CA VAL A 146 -23.24 5.74 2.10
C VAL A 146 -24.65 5.67 2.70
N PRO A 147 -25.60 4.92 2.10
CA PRO A 147 -26.96 4.84 2.61
C PRO A 147 -27.00 4.36 4.06
N THR A 148 -27.85 4.94 4.88
CA THR A 148 -28.00 4.56 6.31
C THR A 148 -28.38 3.09 6.49
N GLU A 149 -29.04 2.48 5.50
CA GLU A 149 -29.37 1.05 5.48
C GLU A 149 -28.12 0.16 5.43
N CYS A 150 -26.97 0.70 5.01
CA CYS A 150 -25.67 0.03 5.02
C CYS A 150 -24.90 0.17 6.33
N ASP A 151 -25.42 0.89 7.33
CA ASP A 151 -24.67 1.21 8.55
C ASP A 151 -24.22 -0.05 9.30
N GLY A 152 -22.90 -0.16 9.50
CA GLY A 152 -22.29 -1.33 10.13
C GLY A 152 -22.49 -2.64 9.34
N ARG A 153 -22.79 -2.54 8.04
CA ARG A 153 -22.94 -3.68 7.12
C ARG A 153 -21.93 -3.57 5.98
N VAL A 154 -21.91 -2.44 5.27
CA VAL A 154 -20.99 -2.16 4.17
C VAL A 154 -19.99 -1.10 4.59
N VAL A 155 -18.71 -1.36 4.35
CA VAL A 155 -17.62 -0.42 4.58
C VAL A 155 -16.92 -0.17 3.24
N PRO A 156 -17.04 1.03 2.64
CA PRO A 156 -16.40 1.33 1.37
C PRO A 156 -14.89 1.21 1.45
N TYR A 157 -14.29 0.70 0.37
CA TYR A 157 -12.86 0.82 0.13
C TYR A 157 -12.47 2.26 -0.19
N LYS A 158 -11.31 2.68 0.30
CA LYS A 158 -10.73 4.01 0.08
C LYS A 158 -9.28 3.91 -0.39
N ILE A 159 -8.83 4.96 -1.07
CA ILE A 159 -7.42 5.16 -1.40
C ILE A 159 -6.81 6.07 -0.35
N ALA A 160 -5.75 5.63 0.31
CA ALA A 160 -5.02 6.47 1.26
C ALA A 160 -4.23 7.55 0.50
N VAL A 161 -4.27 8.79 0.98
CA VAL A 161 -3.42 9.89 0.48
C VAL A 161 -2.62 10.44 1.65
N VAL A 162 -1.31 10.51 1.49
CA VAL A 162 -0.35 10.88 2.53
C VAL A 162 0.69 11.84 1.96
N PRO A 163 1.05 12.93 2.64
CA PRO A 163 0.49 13.42 3.91
C PRO A 163 -0.80 14.21 3.72
N ASP A 164 -1.59 14.33 4.78
CA ASP A 164 -2.74 15.24 4.86
C ASP A 164 -2.25 16.69 5.07
N ASN A 165 -2.20 17.47 3.98
CA ASN A 165 -1.76 18.85 4.02
C ASN A 165 -2.40 19.68 2.90
N THR A 166 -2.04 20.96 2.82
CA THR A 166 -2.52 21.88 1.78
C THR A 166 -2.23 21.35 0.38
N PHE A 167 -1.04 20.81 0.12
CA PHE A 167 -0.70 20.25 -1.18
C PHE A 167 -1.63 19.10 -1.58
N SER A 168 -1.82 18.10 -0.71
CA SER A 168 -2.66 16.95 -1.05
C SER A 168 -4.14 17.30 -1.16
N ARG A 169 -4.66 18.18 -0.30
CA ARG A 169 -6.07 18.58 -0.30
C ARG A 169 -6.44 19.60 -1.37
N GLU A 170 -5.64 20.64 -1.53
CA GLU A 170 -6.01 21.80 -2.36
C GLU A 170 -5.38 21.75 -3.75
N TYR A 171 -4.24 21.09 -3.94
CA TYR A 171 -3.61 21.02 -5.25
C TYR A 171 -3.82 19.67 -5.93
N PHE A 172 -3.39 18.60 -5.28
CA PHE A 172 -3.52 17.25 -5.83
C PHE A 172 -4.98 16.87 -6.03
N MET A 173 -5.82 16.96 -4.99
CA MET A 173 -7.22 16.55 -5.13
C MET A 173 -8.04 17.46 -6.05
N GLN A 174 -7.78 18.76 -6.13
CA GLN A 174 -8.47 19.61 -7.10
C GLN A 174 -8.13 19.21 -8.54
N THR A 175 -6.86 18.88 -8.81
CA THR A 175 -6.45 18.35 -10.11
C THR A 175 -7.13 17.01 -10.40
N MET A 176 -7.12 16.11 -9.41
CA MET A 176 -7.75 14.80 -9.57
C MET A 176 -9.27 14.90 -9.74
N GLU A 177 -9.94 15.90 -9.16
CA GLU A 177 -11.38 16.12 -9.36
C GLU A 177 -11.70 16.49 -10.80
N LEU A 178 -10.82 17.21 -11.49
CA LEU A 178 -10.99 17.51 -12.92
C LEU A 178 -10.85 16.27 -13.79
N TRP A 179 -9.94 15.36 -13.42
CA TRP A 179 -9.60 14.18 -14.22
C TRP A 179 -10.50 12.98 -13.91
N TYR A 180 -10.93 12.89 -12.66
CA TYR A 180 -11.69 11.77 -12.10
C TYR A 180 -12.91 12.27 -11.31
N PRO A 181 -13.79 13.08 -11.95
CA PRO A 181 -15.01 13.57 -11.32
C PRO A 181 -16.02 12.43 -11.12
N ARG A 182 -17.09 12.73 -10.40
CA ARG A 182 -18.29 11.89 -10.42
C ARG A 182 -18.89 11.91 -11.82
N VAL A 183 -19.12 10.73 -12.39
CA VAL A 183 -19.65 10.58 -13.76
C VAL A 183 -20.96 9.81 -13.74
N SER A 184 -22.01 10.41 -14.28
CA SER A 184 -23.27 9.72 -14.54
C SER A 184 -23.24 9.07 -15.92
N ILE A 185 -23.53 7.77 -15.99
CA ILE A 185 -23.52 7.02 -17.26
C ILE A 185 -24.71 7.41 -18.15
N LEU A 186 -25.84 7.75 -17.52
CA LEU A 186 -27.08 8.12 -18.22
C LEU A 186 -27.58 9.48 -17.74
N ASN A 187 -28.24 10.22 -18.62
CA ASN A 187 -28.86 11.51 -18.31
C ASN A 187 -30.28 11.32 -17.76
N GLN A 188 -30.42 10.56 -16.67
CA GLN A 188 -31.69 10.26 -16.00
C GLN A 188 -31.49 10.21 -14.48
N SER A 189 -32.56 10.46 -13.71
CA SER A 189 -32.51 10.57 -12.24
C SER A 189 -32.06 9.31 -11.49
N ASN A 190 -32.11 8.13 -12.14
CA ASN A 190 -31.67 6.84 -11.59
C ASN A 190 -30.48 6.27 -12.37
N SER A 191 -29.67 7.14 -12.97
CA SER A 191 -28.52 6.70 -13.74
C SER A 191 -27.47 6.04 -12.86
N LEU A 192 -26.78 5.06 -13.43
CA LEU A 192 -25.57 4.52 -12.81
C LEU A 192 -24.55 5.64 -12.68
N GLN A 193 -23.86 5.70 -11.53
CA GLN A 193 -22.89 6.74 -11.24
C GLN A 193 -21.58 6.14 -10.78
N PHE A 194 -20.49 6.68 -11.32
CA PHE A 194 -19.15 6.47 -10.83
C PHE A 194 -18.85 7.49 -9.75
N ALA A 195 -18.42 7.03 -8.57
CA ALA A 195 -17.94 7.91 -7.52
C ALA A 195 -16.73 8.71 -8.01
N SER A 196 -16.60 9.96 -7.57
CA SER A 196 -15.39 10.73 -7.80
C SER A 196 -14.23 10.14 -7.02
N LEU A 197 -13.01 10.51 -7.39
CA LEU A 197 -11.85 10.16 -6.58
C LEU A 197 -11.93 10.83 -5.20
N SER A 198 -12.40 12.08 -5.10
CA SER A 198 -12.47 12.82 -3.85
C SER A 198 -13.40 12.20 -2.82
N GLU A 199 -14.51 11.62 -3.25
CA GLU A 199 -15.42 10.87 -2.39
C GLU A 199 -14.80 9.57 -1.88
N SER A 200 -13.70 9.15 -2.46
CA SER A 200 -13.16 7.81 -2.32
C SER A 200 -11.73 7.74 -1.77
N VAL A 201 -11.20 8.88 -1.34
CA VAL A 201 -9.91 8.97 -0.65
C VAL A 201 -10.11 9.04 0.86
N ALA A 202 -9.08 8.61 1.58
CA ALA A 202 -8.92 8.85 3.01
C ALA A 202 -7.54 9.47 3.24
N PHE A 203 -7.48 10.59 3.96
CA PHE A 203 -6.23 11.28 4.22
C PHE A 203 -5.61 10.80 5.53
N PHE A 204 -4.27 10.76 5.57
CA PHE A 204 -3.50 10.46 6.77
C PHE A 204 -2.36 11.45 6.92
N ASP A 205 -2.12 11.93 8.15
CA ASP A 205 -1.12 12.95 8.45
C ASP A 205 0.31 12.54 8.03
N SER A 206 0.64 11.25 8.18
CA SER A 206 1.95 10.70 7.83
C SER A 206 1.89 9.23 7.42
N GLU A 207 2.99 8.72 6.89
CA GLU A 207 3.11 7.31 6.53
C GLU A 207 2.95 6.41 7.77
N GLU A 208 3.52 6.82 8.90
CA GLU A 208 3.39 6.11 10.18
C GLU A 208 1.94 6.08 10.67
N ALA A 209 1.18 7.16 10.45
CA ALA A 209 -0.25 7.21 10.79
C ALA A 209 -1.06 6.22 9.93
N LEU A 210 -0.78 6.15 8.63
CA LEU A 210 -1.36 5.14 7.74
C LEU A 210 -1.01 3.72 8.20
N GLU A 211 0.26 3.46 8.53
CA GLU A 211 0.70 2.14 8.99
C GLU A 211 0.08 1.74 10.33
N ALA A 212 0.02 2.66 11.29
CA ALA A 212 -0.63 2.43 12.57
C ALA A 212 -2.13 2.15 12.39
N TYR A 213 -2.76 2.85 11.44
CA TYR A 213 -4.16 2.65 11.10
C TYR A 213 -4.44 1.25 10.54
N VAL A 214 -3.69 0.81 9.51
CA VAL A 214 -3.91 -0.52 8.90
C VAL A 214 -3.59 -1.68 9.84
N LYS A 215 -2.67 -1.47 10.80
CA LYS A 215 -2.35 -2.44 11.87
C LYS A 215 -3.34 -2.36 13.04
N GLY A 216 -4.25 -1.39 13.05
CA GLY A 216 -5.18 -1.11 14.13
C GLY A 216 -6.33 -2.10 14.20
N LYS A 217 -6.88 -2.30 15.42
CA LYS A 217 -8.04 -3.19 15.65
C LYS A 217 -9.34 -2.72 15.01
N THR A 218 -9.44 -1.43 14.71
CA THR A 218 -10.62 -0.80 14.13
C THR A 218 -10.56 -0.71 12.60
N TYR A 219 -9.48 -1.17 11.97
CA TYR A 219 -9.31 -1.13 10.52
C TYR A 219 -10.48 -1.82 9.81
N GLY A 220 -11.10 -1.13 8.83
CA GLY A 220 -12.16 -1.69 7.99
C GLY A 220 -13.45 -2.03 8.75
N SER A 221 -13.64 -1.51 9.96
CA SER A 221 -14.76 -1.89 10.84
C SER A 221 -15.98 -0.99 10.73
N SER A 222 -15.83 0.23 10.20
CA SER A 222 -16.92 1.22 10.11
C SER A 222 -16.70 2.20 8.97
N LEU A 223 -17.70 3.04 8.68
CA LEU A 223 -17.53 4.16 7.74
C LEU A 223 -16.42 5.11 8.17
N ASP A 224 -16.25 5.31 9.49
CA ASP A 224 -15.18 6.14 10.03
C ASP A 224 -13.80 5.50 9.96
N ASN A 225 -13.76 4.18 9.90
CA ASN A 225 -12.55 3.38 9.75
C ASN A 225 -12.67 2.52 8.48
N PRO A 226 -12.58 3.12 7.28
CA PRO A 226 -12.77 2.44 6.02
C PRO A 226 -11.64 1.45 5.70
N LYS A 227 -11.90 0.50 4.80
CA LYS A 227 -10.84 -0.36 4.27
C LYS A 227 -9.97 0.45 3.31
N ILE A 228 -8.66 0.26 3.35
CA ILE A 228 -7.72 0.90 2.43
C ILE A 228 -7.32 -0.11 1.35
N TYR A 229 -7.63 0.21 0.11
CA TYR A 229 -7.33 -0.64 -1.03
C TYR A 229 -5.89 -0.43 -1.52
N GLY A 230 -5.45 0.81 -1.54
CA GLY A 230 -4.07 1.22 -1.86
C GLY A 230 -3.80 2.61 -1.30
N GLY A 231 -2.56 3.07 -1.39
CA GLY A 231 -2.13 4.37 -0.89
C GLY A 231 -1.19 5.10 -1.85
N ILE A 232 -1.32 6.41 -1.88
CA ILE A 232 -0.42 7.35 -2.55
C ILE A 232 0.32 8.08 -1.45
N VAL A 233 1.63 7.83 -1.33
CA VAL A 233 2.49 8.46 -0.32
C VAL A 233 3.44 9.40 -1.02
N PHE A 234 3.29 10.70 -0.82
CA PHE A 234 4.19 11.70 -1.36
C PHE A 234 5.43 11.82 -0.48
N ASP A 235 6.55 11.29 -0.96
CA ASP A 235 7.86 11.38 -0.31
C ASP A 235 8.45 12.80 -0.43
N LYS A 236 8.15 13.48 -1.55
CA LYS A 236 8.56 14.85 -1.82
C LYS A 236 7.43 15.61 -2.49
N HIS A 237 7.10 16.77 -1.96
CA HIS A 237 6.05 17.63 -2.47
C HIS A 237 6.40 19.10 -2.16
N PRO A 238 5.87 20.07 -2.92
CA PRO A 238 6.05 21.50 -2.60
C PRO A 238 5.49 21.85 -1.22
N SER A 239 6.10 22.82 -0.56
CA SER A 239 5.49 23.50 0.58
C SER A 239 4.37 24.43 0.12
N SER A 240 3.49 24.86 1.05
CA SER A 240 2.30 25.64 0.70
C SER A 240 2.61 26.95 -0.05
N ASP A 241 3.77 27.56 0.20
CA ASP A 241 4.27 28.76 -0.47
C ASP A 241 4.90 28.49 -1.86
N GLU A 242 5.24 27.25 -2.15
CA GLU A 242 5.80 26.81 -3.43
C GLU A 242 4.73 26.25 -4.38
N ILE A 243 3.48 26.09 -3.92
CA ILE A 243 2.36 25.62 -4.78
C ILE A 243 2.16 26.60 -5.93
N GLY A 244 2.16 26.07 -7.16
CA GLY A 244 2.08 26.87 -8.40
C GLY A 244 3.45 27.25 -8.98
N SER A 245 4.55 26.88 -8.32
CA SER A 245 5.91 27.00 -8.84
C SER A 245 6.50 25.64 -9.21
N PHE A 246 7.55 25.64 -10.03
CA PHE A 246 8.24 24.40 -10.44
C PHE A 246 8.89 23.73 -9.24
N SER A 247 8.35 22.56 -8.88
CA SER A 247 8.85 21.72 -7.79
C SER A 247 8.83 20.25 -8.22
N SER A 248 9.75 19.48 -7.67
CA SER A 248 9.84 18.04 -7.92
C SER A 248 8.92 17.31 -6.95
N ILE A 249 8.03 16.48 -7.50
CA ILE A 249 7.12 15.63 -6.75
C ILE A 249 7.62 14.20 -6.86
N GLU A 250 7.83 13.54 -5.72
CA GLU A 250 8.17 12.13 -5.63
C GLU A 250 7.12 11.44 -4.78
N TYR A 251 6.63 10.31 -5.26
CA TYR A 251 5.59 9.56 -4.59
C TYR A 251 5.79 8.06 -4.76
N THR A 252 5.23 7.36 -3.81
CA THR A 252 5.22 5.92 -3.72
C THR A 252 3.78 5.43 -3.77
N LEU A 253 3.49 4.50 -4.67
CA LEU A 253 2.25 3.74 -4.66
C LEU A 253 2.42 2.54 -3.73
N ARG A 254 1.50 2.40 -2.78
CA ARG A 254 1.39 1.27 -1.87
C ARG A 254 0.17 0.47 -2.25
N LEU A 255 0.36 -0.71 -2.81
CA LEU A 255 -0.73 -1.59 -3.18
C LEU A 255 -0.80 -2.77 -2.20
N ASN A 256 -1.99 -3.33 -2.04
CA ASN A 256 -2.17 -4.55 -1.29
C ASN A 256 -1.70 -5.74 -2.15
N SER A 257 -0.70 -6.48 -1.69
CA SER A 257 -0.15 -7.63 -2.41
C SER A 257 -0.06 -8.89 -1.54
N THR A 258 -0.85 -8.97 -0.47
CA THR A 258 -0.82 -10.16 0.40
C THR A 258 -2.04 -11.03 0.11
N GLU A 259 -1.83 -12.25 -0.37
CA GLU A 259 -2.87 -13.28 -0.41
C GLU A 259 -2.83 -14.08 0.90
N THR A 260 -3.96 -14.21 1.60
CA THR A 260 -4.05 -15.19 2.69
C THR A 260 -4.42 -16.56 2.11
N ASN A 261 -4.02 -17.66 2.77
CA ASN A 261 -4.32 -19.05 2.34
C ASN A 261 -5.81 -19.38 2.11
N SER A 262 -6.73 -18.44 2.37
CA SER A 262 -8.17 -18.54 2.09
C SER A 262 -8.63 -17.70 0.88
N GLY A 263 -7.71 -17.17 0.07
CA GLY A 263 -8.03 -16.30 -1.07
C GLY A 263 -8.56 -14.92 -0.68
N ALA A 264 -8.39 -14.52 0.59
CA ALA A 264 -8.78 -13.20 1.07
C ALA A 264 -7.56 -12.27 1.11
N LEU A 265 -7.74 -11.02 0.67
CA LEU A 265 -6.73 -9.96 0.76
C LEU A 265 -6.20 -9.84 2.19
N GLY A 266 -4.90 -10.05 2.38
CA GLY A 266 -4.20 -9.69 3.60
C GLY A 266 -4.16 -8.17 3.77
N LEU A 267 -4.06 -7.72 5.01
CA LEU A 267 -4.37 -6.33 5.40
C LEU A 267 -3.16 -5.38 5.33
N ILE A 268 -2.07 -5.79 4.64
CA ILE A 268 -0.78 -5.11 4.69
C ILE A 268 -0.47 -4.51 3.32
N LEU A 269 -0.45 -3.19 3.27
CA LEU A 269 0.01 -2.42 2.11
C LEU A 269 1.53 -2.57 1.99
N LEU A 270 2.00 -3.10 0.86
CA LEU A 270 3.43 -3.22 0.56
C LEU A 270 3.86 -2.08 -0.38
N ARG A 271 5.12 -1.68 -0.27
CA ARG A 271 5.73 -0.61 -1.09
C ARG A 271 5.95 -1.14 -2.50
N THR A 272 5.15 -0.74 -3.48
CA THR A 272 5.21 -1.37 -4.82
C THR A 272 5.91 -0.55 -5.89
N ALA A 273 6.03 0.77 -5.80
CA ALA A 273 6.93 1.53 -6.69
C ALA A 273 7.14 2.98 -6.23
N THR A 274 8.40 3.46 -6.27
CA THR A 274 8.72 4.90 -6.40
C THR A 274 8.66 5.26 -7.88
N LEU A 275 7.70 6.07 -8.28
CA LEU A 275 7.61 6.58 -9.64
C LEU A 275 8.01 8.07 -9.64
N PRO A 276 9.04 8.48 -10.41
CA PRO A 276 9.31 9.90 -10.60
C PRO A 276 8.18 10.52 -11.43
N LEU A 277 7.45 11.48 -10.85
CA LEU A 277 6.55 12.34 -11.60
C LEU A 277 7.40 13.44 -12.24
N TYR A 278 7.73 13.28 -13.53
CA TYR A 278 8.36 14.36 -14.28
C TYR A 278 7.32 15.42 -14.65
N GLU A 279 7.68 16.70 -14.40
CA GLU A 279 7.09 17.94 -14.91
C GLU A 279 5.55 18.00 -15.04
N TRP A 280 4.90 18.51 -13.99
CA TRP A 280 3.56 19.12 -14.11
C TRP A 280 3.71 20.55 -14.64
N ILE A 281 3.67 20.71 -15.96
CA ILE A 281 3.45 22.02 -16.58
C ILE A 281 1.94 22.28 -16.58
N ALA A 282 1.46 23.00 -15.57
CA ALA A 282 0.18 23.69 -15.66
C ALA A 282 0.39 24.97 -16.49
N THR A 283 0.42 24.86 -17.82
CA THR A 283 0.10 26.01 -18.66
C THR A 283 -1.41 26.23 -18.56
N ALA A 284 -1.80 27.02 -17.57
CA ALA A 284 -3.01 27.81 -17.67
C ALA A 284 -2.73 28.93 -18.68
N ASP A 285 -2.85 28.61 -19.98
CA ASP A 285 -3.01 29.64 -21.00
C ASP A 285 -4.51 29.88 -21.22
N GLN A 286 -4.83 31.17 -21.30
CA GLN A 286 -6.14 31.80 -21.46
C GLN A 286 -6.95 31.30 -22.65
#